data_AF-A0A395RY50-F1
#
_entry.id   AF-A0A395RY50-F1
#
_cell.length_a   1.000
_cell.length_b   1.000
_cell.length_c   1.000
_cell.angle_alpha   90.00
_cell.angle_beta   90.00
_cell.angle_gamma   90.00
#
_symmetry.space_group_name_H-M   'P 1'
#
loop_
_entity.id
_entity.type
_entity.pdbx_description
1 polymer ?
#
loop_
_entity_poly.entity_id
_entity_poly.type
_entity_poly.pdbx_seq_one_letter_code
_entity_poly.pdbx_strand_id
1 'polypeptide(L)'
;MSNVDRPLSESHASKPGDFGAVKESIIGLLRQPDYDDGSAGPVLVRLAWHSSGTYDAATDTGGSNGAGMRYEAEGGDPANAGLQNARLFLEPVKRLHPWITYSDLWTLAGVTAIRVMGGPDINWLPGRTDFVDDSKIPPRGRLPDATQGAQHVRNIFYRMGFNDREIVALSGAHNLGRCHTENSGFEGKWVNNPTRFSNQYFRLLLSENWAEKTVAESGALQFHSFDPDTEEELMMLPTDIALTTDTEFSKYVRLYAQDKDVFFDDFKAAFAKLLELGIVRDAEGKITNSDNEKGGYTSAPKKSDCASANAGSGQGAKFSGCPVMHAKWRL
;
A
#
# COMPACT_ATOMS: atom_id res chain seq x y z
N MET A 1 -30.62 7.14 13.09
CA MET A 1 -30.11 5.78 13.32
C MET A 1 -29.07 5.53 12.25
N SER A 2 -27.80 5.53 12.64
CA SER A 2 -26.63 5.53 11.77
C SER A 2 -26.40 4.13 11.18
N ASN A 3 -26.05 4.07 9.90
CA ASN A 3 -25.81 2.85 9.10
C ASN A 3 -24.56 2.04 9.52
N VAL A 4 -24.11 2.11 10.77
CA VAL A 4 -22.76 1.71 11.18
C VAL A 4 -22.68 0.28 11.75
N ASP A 5 -23.82 -0.36 12.05
CA ASP A 5 -23.84 -1.68 12.71
C ASP A 5 -24.54 -2.79 11.89
N ARG A 6 -24.53 -2.71 10.55
CA ARG A 6 -25.03 -3.85 9.76
C ARG A 6 -23.91 -4.90 9.67
N PRO A 7 -24.03 -6.09 10.29
CA PRO A 7 -23.13 -7.19 9.95
C PRO A 7 -23.19 -7.38 8.44
N LEU A 8 -22.04 -7.66 7.80
CA LEU A 8 -21.99 -8.03 6.39
C LEU A 8 -23.04 -9.12 6.18
N SER A 9 -24.21 -8.75 5.64
CA SER A 9 -25.27 -9.71 5.36
C SER A 9 -24.68 -10.80 4.48
N GLU A 10 -25.16 -12.03 4.60
CA GLU A 10 -24.81 -13.17 3.72
C GLU A 10 -25.20 -12.87 2.26
N SER A 11 -24.54 -11.87 1.69
CA SER A 11 -24.75 -11.34 0.36
C SER A 11 -24.07 -12.31 -0.58
N HIS A 12 -24.86 -12.77 -1.54
CA HIS A 12 -24.44 -13.74 -2.54
C HIS A 12 -23.16 -13.26 -3.20
N ALA A 13 -22.20 -14.18 -3.39
CA ALA A 13 -20.95 -13.87 -4.06
C ALA A 13 -21.20 -13.05 -5.33
N SER A 14 -20.50 -11.94 -5.51
CA SER A 14 -20.79 -11.06 -6.66
C SER A 14 -20.47 -11.77 -7.98
N LYS A 15 -21.11 -11.34 -9.05
CA LYS A 15 -20.86 -11.87 -10.39
C LYS A 15 -19.48 -11.44 -10.89
N PRO A 16 -18.79 -12.25 -11.71
CA PRO A 16 -17.56 -11.83 -12.37
C PRO A 16 -17.72 -10.48 -13.09
N GLY A 17 -16.78 -9.56 -12.85
CA GLY A 17 -16.80 -8.21 -13.40
C GLY A 17 -17.59 -7.17 -12.58
N ASP A 18 -18.26 -7.57 -11.51
CA ASP A 18 -18.93 -6.64 -10.59
C ASP A 18 -17.94 -6.03 -9.59
N PHE A 19 -17.05 -5.17 -10.10
CA PHE A 19 -16.07 -4.45 -9.27
C PHE A 19 -16.73 -3.45 -8.32
N GLY A 20 -17.96 -3.01 -8.60
CA GLY A 20 -18.74 -2.15 -7.69
C GLY A 20 -19.01 -2.86 -6.38
N ALA A 21 -19.52 -4.10 -6.42
CA ALA A 21 -19.71 -4.90 -5.22
C ALA A 21 -18.41 -5.16 -4.45
N VAL A 22 -17.28 -5.32 -5.15
CA VAL A 22 -15.97 -5.48 -4.49
C VAL A 22 -15.56 -4.21 -3.75
N LYS A 23 -15.75 -3.02 -4.36
CA LYS A 23 -15.49 -1.73 -3.71
C LYS A 23 -16.31 -1.56 -2.44
N GLU A 24 -17.60 -1.88 -2.47
CA GLU A 24 -18.46 -1.81 -1.28
C GLU A 24 -17.97 -2.73 -0.15
N SER A 25 -17.53 -3.96 -0.48
CA SER A 25 -16.91 -4.86 0.50
C SER A 25 -15.59 -4.31 1.07
N ILE A 26 -14.77 -3.66 0.24
CA ILE A 26 -13.54 -2.97 0.71
C ILE A 26 -13.91 -1.81 1.64
N ILE A 27 -14.90 -0.99 1.29
CA ILE A 27 -15.37 0.14 2.10
C ILE A 27 -15.82 -0.35 3.49
N GLY A 28 -16.62 -1.43 3.53
CA GLY A 28 -17.06 -2.03 4.79
C GLY A 28 -15.94 -2.59 5.67
N LEU A 29 -14.78 -2.88 5.07
CA LEU A 29 -13.56 -3.35 5.75
C LEU A 29 -12.73 -2.22 6.37
N LEU A 30 -12.81 -0.98 5.85
CA LEU A 30 -11.81 0.05 6.17
C LEU A 30 -11.72 0.39 7.66
N ARG A 31 -12.83 0.32 8.40
CA ARG A 31 -12.82 0.56 9.85
C ARG A 31 -12.25 -0.66 10.57
N GLN A 32 -11.09 -0.48 11.22
CA GLN A 32 -10.42 -1.50 12.03
C GLN A 32 -10.04 -0.90 13.39
N PRO A 33 -10.95 -0.88 14.38
CA PRO A 33 -10.74 -0.16 15.64
C PRO A 33 -9.49 -0.57 16.43
N ASP A 34 -9.06 -1.82 16.28
CA ASP A 34 -7.90 -2.39 16.98
C ASP A 34 -6.60 -2.30 16.17
N TYR A 35 -6.62 -1.63 15.00
CA TYR A 35 -5.46 -1.50 14.12
C TYR A 35 -5.14 -0.02 13.87
N ASP A 36 -3.93 0.38 14.26
CA ASP A 36 -3.39 1.74 14.11
C ASP A 36 -4.40 2.82 14.55
N ASP A 37 -4.69 3.78 13.68
CA ASP A 37 -5.61 4.89 13.89
C ASP A 37 -7.07 4.51 13.62
N GLY A 38 -7.43 3.25 13.88
CA GLY A 38 -8.77 2.72 13.69
C GLY A 38 -9.11 2.37 12.23
N SER A 39 -8.12 2.28 11.34
CA SER A 39 -8.35 2.19 9.89
C SER A 39 -7.33 1.32 9.15
N ALA A 40 -7.82 0.42 8.29
CA ALA A 40 -7.01 -0.31 7.32
C ALA A 40 -6.64 0.54 6.08
N GLY A 41 -7.27 1.70 5.90
CA GLY A 41 -7.10 2.53 4.70
C GLY A 41 -5.63 2.78 4.33
N PRO A 42 -4.81 3.34 5.23
CA PRO A 42 -3.40 3.61 4.94
C PRO A 42 -2.60 2.37 4.53
N VAL A 43 -2.79 1.23 5.22
CA VAL A 43 -2.03 0.00 4.90
C VAL A 43 -2.46 -0.61 3.57
N LEU A 44 -3.72 -0.42 3.14
CA LEU A 44 -4.18 -0.82 1.81
C LEU A 44 -3.59 0.04 0.70
N VAL A 45 -3.40 1.35 0.94
CA VAL A 45 -2.68 2.24 0.02
C VAL A 45 -1.23 1.82 -0.10
N ARG A 46 -0.57 1.52 1.03
CA ARG A 46 0.79 0.98 1.03
C ARG A 46 0.89 -0.35 0.29
N LEU A 47 -0.06 -1.27 0.47
CA LEU A 47 -0.08 -2.54 -0.25
C LEU A 47 -0.14 -2.33 -1.77
N ALA A 48 -1.03 -1.45 -2.25
CA ALA A 48 -1.15 -1.12 -3.66
C ALA A 48 0.10 -0.43 -4.23
N TRP A 49 0.74 0.45 -3.44
CA TRP A 49 2.02 1.06 -3.80
C TRP A 49 3.11 -0.01 -3.93
N HIS A 50 3.32 -0.82 -2.89
CA HIS A 50 4.37 -1.83 -2.85
C HIS A 50 4.19 -2.93 -3.89
N SER A 51 2.94 -3.32 -4.20
CA SER A 51 2.67 -4.29 -5.27
C SER A 51 3.08 -3.76 -6.64
N SER A 52 3.15 -2.43 -6.80
CA SER A 52 3.40 -1.78 -8.09
C SER A 52 4.84 -1.23 -8.20
N GLY A 53 5.44 -0.81 -7.08
CA GLY A 53 6.73 -0.13 -7.02
C GLY A 53 7.95 -1.02 -7.30
N THR A 54 7.75 -2.32 -7.52
CA THR A 54 8.81 -3.27 -7.91
C THR A 54 9.12 -3.23 -9.41
N TYR A 55 8.37 -2.45 -10.20
CA TYR A 55 8.55 -2.39 -11.64
C TYR A 55 9.94 -1.87 -12.05
N ASP A 56 10.47 -2.46 -13.10
CA ASP A 56 11.72 -2.06 -13.75
C ASP A 56 11.52 -2.04 -15.27
N ALA A 57 11.56 -0.84 -15.86
CA ALA A 57 11.34 -0.65 -17.28
C ALA A 57 12.43 -1.28 -18.16
N ALA A 58 13.64 -1.50 -17.64
CA ALA A 58 14.74 -2.08 -18.41
C ALA A 58 14.58 -3.59 -18.59
N THR A 59 14.03 -4.28 -17.59
CA THR A 59 13.82 -5.72 -17.62
C THR A 59 12.37 -6.12 -17.89
N ASP A 60 11.45 -5.15 -17.84
CA ASP A 60 9.99 -5.34 -17.92
C ASP A 60 9.49 -6.40 -16.92
N THR A 61 9.96 -6.30 -15.68
CA THR A 61 9.60 -7.20 -14.58
C THR A 61 9.14 -6.44 -13.34
N GLY A 62 8.38 -7.11 -12.48
CA GLY A 62 7.71 -6.47 -11.34
C GLY A 62 6.45 -5.73 -11.76
N GLY A 63 5.99 -4.80 -10.92
CA GLY A 63 4.73 -4.11 -11.15
C GLY A 63 3.52 -4.88 -10.61
N SER A 64 2.34 -4.31 -10.80
CA SER A 64 1.12 -4.71 -10.08
C SER A 64 0.47 -6.01 -10.56
N ASN A 65 0.98 -6.62 -11.64
CA ASN A 65 0.46 -7.87 -12.19
C ASN A 65 1.16 -9.08 -11.55
N GLY A 66 0.39 -10.10 -11.18
CA GLY A 66 0.91 -11.38 -10.69
C GLY A 66 0.73 -11.65 -9.19
N ALA A 67 0.43 -10.61 -8.40
CA ALA A 67 0.30 -10.68 -6.95
C ALA A 67 1.50 -11.41 -6.28
N GLY A 68 2.72 -11.05 -6.70
CA GLY A 68 3.96 -11.74 -6.33
C GLY A 68 4.23 -11.76 -4.82
N MET A 69 3.74 -10.75 -4.10
CA MET A 69 3.71 -10.73 -2.63
C MET A 69 3.02 -11.96 -1.98
N ARG A 70 2.23 -12.76 -2.71
CA ARG A 70 1.69 -14.03 -2.17
C ARG A 70 2.77 -15.08 -1.89
N TYR A 71 3.94 -14.96 -2.50
CA TYR A 71 5.07 -15.89 -2.39
C TYR A 71 6.16 -15.30 -1.52
N GLU A 72 6.98 -16.16 -0.90
CA GLU A 72 8.01 -15.74 0.06
C GLU A 72 9.09 -14.82 -0.55
N ALA A 73 9.42 -15.04 -1.84
CA ALA A 73 10.42 -14.27 -2.54
C ALA A 73 10.15 -12.75 -2.49
N GLU A 74 8.88 -12.32 -2.59
CA GLU A 74 8.48 -10.91 -2.49
C GLU A 74 7.77 -10.59 -1.16
N GLY A 75 6.91 -11.49 -0.69
CA GLY A 75 6.11 -11.31 0.53
C GLY A 75 6.93 -11.32 1.82
N GLY A 76 8.13 -11.89 1.79
CA GLY A 76 9.12 -11.87 2.87
C GLY A 76 10.26 -10.88 2.64
N ASP A 77 10.18 -10.00 1.63
CA ASP A 77 11.09 -8.87 1.51
C ASP A 77 10.92 -7.96 2.75
N PRO A 78 12.00 -7.59 3.47
CA PRO A 78 11.92 -6.68 4.61
C PRO A 78 11.17 -5.37 4.31
N ALA A 79 11.28 -4.84 3.09
CA ALA A 79 10.55 -3.63 2.70
C ALA A 79 9.02 -3.83 2.68
N ASN A 80 8.54 -5.07 2.63
CA ASN A 80 7.13 -5.45 2.68
C ASN A 80 6.65 -5.88 4.07
N ALA A 81 7.49 -5.76 5.12
CA ALA A 81 7.07 -6.03 6.50
C ALA A 81 5.83 -5.20 6.89
N GLY A 82 4.89 -5.83 7.60
CA GLY A 82 3.58 -5.27 7.95
C GLY A 82 2.49 -5.43 6.89
N LEU A 83 2.84 -5.65 5.61
CA LEU A 83 1.83 -5.82 4.54
C LEU A 83 1.08 -7.15 4.62
N GLN A 84 1.51 -8.08 5.48
CA GLN A 84 0.77 -9.28 5.81
C GLN A 84 -0.61 -8.91 6.39
N ASN A 85 -0.70 -7.83 7.19
CA ASN A 85 -1.96 -7.35 7.77
C ASN A 85 -2.94 -6.90 6.69
N ALA A 86 -2.49 -6.07 5.74
CA ALA A 86 -3.31 -5.62 4.60
C ALA A 86 -3.84 -6.79 3.77
N ARG A 87 -2.99 -7.81 3.51
CA ARG A 87 -3.42 -9.01 2.78
C ARG A 87 -4.45 -9.81 3.57
N LEU A 88 -4.25 -10.01 4.87
CA LEU A 88 -5.19 -10.71 5.75
C LEU A 88 -6.55 -10.00 5.81
N PHE A 89 -6.56 -8.67 5.92
CA PHE A 89 -7.77 -7.85 5.88
C PHE A 89 -8.58 -8.04 4.59
N LEU A 90 -7.90 -8.29 3.46
CA LEU A 90 -8.56 -8.49 2.17
C LEU A 90 -9.05 -9.92 1.93
N GLU A 91 -8.66 -10.92 2.74
CA GLU A 91 -9.11 -12.31 2.56
C GLU A 91 -10.64 -12.48 2.69
N PRO A 92 -11.36 -11.85 3.66
CA PRO A 92 -12.81 -11.85 3.67
C PRO A 92 -13.45 -11.30 2.39
N VAL A 93 -12.90 -10.21 1.83
CA VAL A 93 -13.36 -9.62 0.56
C VAL A 93 -13.13 -10.61 -0.58
N LYS A 94 -11.94 -11.21 -0.65
CA LYS A 94 -11.61 -12.25 -1.63
C LYS A 94 -12.52 -13.47 -1.53
N ARG A 95 -12.96 -13.85 -0.32
CA ARG A 95 -13.90 -14.95 -0.11
C ARG A 95 -15.28 -14.64 -0.70
N LEU A 96 -15.78 -13.43 -0.50
CA LEU A 96 -17.05 -12.94 -1.03
C LEU A 96 -17.01 -12.74 -2.55
N HIS A 97 -15.83 -12.41 -3.10
CA HIS A 97 -15.64 -12.16 -4.52
C HIS A 97 -14.57 -13.11 -5.09
N PRO A 98 -14.81 -14.44 -5.13
CA PRO A 98 -13.78 -15.41 -5.47
C PRO A 98 -13.22 -15.23 -6.87
N TRP A 99 -13.96 -14.58 -7.76
CA TRP A 99 -13.55 -14.29 -9.13
C TRP A 99 -12.52 -13.16 -9.23
N ILE A 100 -12.39 -12.24 -8.28
CA ILE A 100 -11.42 -11.13 -8.42
C ILE A 100 -9.99 -11.64 -8.24
N THR A 101 -9.01 -11.30 -9.08
CA THR A 101 -7.61 -11.67 -8.80
C THR A 101 -7.08 -10.93 -7.57
N TYR A 102 -6.07 -11.48 -6.89
CA TYR A 102 -5.40 -10.74 -5.81
C TYR A 102 -4.76 -9.46 -6.35
N SER A 103 -4.21 -9.50 -7.56
CA SER A 103 -3.61 -8.35 -8.24
C SER A 103 -4.59 -7.20 -8.44
N ASP A 104 -5.80 -7.49 -8.95
CA ASP A 104 -6.86 -6.48 -9.05
C ASP A 104 -7.39 -6.08 -7.68
N LEU A 105 -7.56 -7.02 -6.74
CA LEU A 105 -8.07 -6.73 -5.40
C LEU A 105 -7.17 -5.75 -4.63
N TRP A 106 -5.85 -5.95 -4.64
CA TRP A 106 -4.92 -5.10 -3.91
C TRP A 106 -4.85 -3.69 -4.48
N THR A 107 -4.80 -3.56 -5.81
CA THR A 107 -4.79 -2.25 -6.47
C THR A 107 -6.13 -1.52 -6.35
N LEU A 108 -7.26 -2.25 -6.48
CA LEU A 108 -8.61 -1.73 -6.25
C LEU A 108 -8.80 -1.26 -4.81
N ALA A 109 -8.24 -2.00 -3.84
CA ALA A 109 -8.28 -1.61 -2.43
C ALA A 109 -7.56 -0.30 -2.17
N GLY A 110 -6.37 -0.10 -2.75
CA GLY A 110 -5.63 1.16 -2.62
C GLY A 110 -6.40 2.37 -3.15
N VAL A 111 -6.92 2.32 -4.39
CA VAL A 111 -7.67 3.46 -4.96
C VAL A 111 -9.00 3.71 -4.24
N THR A 112 -9.65 2.65 -3.77
CA THR A 112 -10.89 2.76 -2.99
C THR A 112 -10.61 3.41 -1.64
N ALA A 113 -9.55 3.00 -0.95
CA ALA A 113 -9.14 3.58 0.32
C ALA A 113 -8.79 5.07 0.18
N ILE A 114 -8.01 5.46 -0.84
CA ILE A 114 -7.67 6.88 -1.13
C ILE A 114 -8.96 7.71 -1.26
N ARG A 115 -9.91 7.26 -2.08
CA ARG A 115 -11.18 7.96 -2.29
C ARG A 115 -11.98 8.11 -0.98
N VAL A 116 -12.13 7.04 -0.21
CA VAL A 116 -12.92 7.07 1.04
C VAL A 116 -12.28 7.98 2.09
N MET A 117 -10.95 8.02 2.14
CA MET A 117 -10.21 8.90 3.04
C MET A 117 -10.20 10.37 2.58
N GLY A 118 -10.93 10.73 1.52
CA GLY A 118 -11.09 12.11 1.03
C GLY A 118 -10.08 12.53 -0.04
N GLY A 119 -9.34 11.58 -0.61
CA GLY A 119 -8.41 11.81 -1.71
C GLY A 119 -9.11 11.87 -3.08
N PRO A 120 -8.33 12.07 -4.15
CA PRO A 120 -8.86 12.16 -5.50
C PRO A 120 -9.41 10.81 -6.01
N ASP A 121 -10.32 10.88 -6.99
CA ASP A 121 -10.77 9.71 -7.73
C ASP A 121 -9.72 9.30 -8.75
N ILE A 122 -9.15 8.11 -8.59
CA ILE A 122 -8.07 7.60 -9.42
C ILE A 122 -8.66 6.67 -10.47
N ASN A 123 -8.34 6.94 -11.73
CA ASN A 123 -8.74 6.04 -12.82
C ASN A 123 -8.06 4.68 -12.63
N TRP A 124 -8.87 3.64 -12.46
CA TRP A 124 -8.41 2.27 -12.23
C TRP A 124 -9.06 1.35 -13.25
N LEU A 125 -8.25 0.48 -13.85
CA LEU A 125 -8.69 -0.47 -14.85
C LEU A 125 -8.42 -1.90 -14.37
N PRO A 126 -9.38 -2.83 -14.50
CA PRO A 126 -9.19 -4.23 -14.12
C PRO A 126 -8.39 -5.00 -15.16
N GLY A 127 -8.19 -6.29 -14.88
CA GLY A 127 -7.71 -7.29 -15.83
C GLY A 127 -6.43 -7.97 -15.41
N ARG A 128 -5.81 -7.61 -14.28
CA ARG A 128 -4.56 -8.22 -13.82
C ARG A 128 -4.77 -9.69 -13.50
N THR A 129 -3.76 -10.51 -13.78
CA THR A 129 -3.71 -11.93 -13.49
C THR A 129 -2.89 -12.20 -12.24
N ASP A 130 -3.20 -13.28 -11.53
CA ASP A 130 -2.30 -13.79 -10.50
C ASP A 130 -1.31 -14.79 -11.10
N PHE A 131 -0.04 -14.76 -10.68
CA PHE A 131 0.92 -15.79 -11.06
C PHE A 131 0.51 -17.14 -10.48
N VAL A 132 0.89 -18.22 -11.19
CA VAL A 132 0.65 -19.60 -10.75
C VAL A 132 1.75 -20.10 -9.81
N ASP A 133 2.97 -19.57 -9.96
CA ASP A 133 4.16 -19.87 -9.16
C ASP A 133 5.03 -18.61 -9.00
N ASP A 134 6.22 -18.76 -8.41
CA ASP A 134 7.16 -17.68 -8.12
C ASP A 134 8.20 -17.41 -9.24
N SER A 135 8.11 -18.09 -10.39
CA SER A 135 9.11 -18.01 -11.47
C SER A 135 9.29 -16.63 -12.09
N LYS A 136 8.31 -15.74 -11.90
CA LYS A 136 8.27 -14.37 -12.46
C LYS A 136 8.49 -13.28 -11.43
N ILE A 137 8.75 -13.65 -10.18
CA ILE A 137 8.99 -12.67 -9.11
C ILE A 137 10.35 -12.03 -9.33
N PRO A 138 10.42 -10.69 -9.39
CA PRO A 138 11.69 -10.01 -9.57
C PRO A 138 12.58 -10.13 -8.32
N PRO A 139 13.89 -9.85 -8.44
CA PRO A 139 14.77 -9.72 -7.29
C PRO A 139 14.28 -8.64 -6.31
N ARG A 140 14.59 -8.84 -5.02
CA ARG A 140 14.37 -7.88 -3.93
C ARG A 140 15.19 -6.60 -4.11
N GLY A 141 14.86 -5.58 -3.32
CA GLY A 141 15.63 -4.32 -3.26
C GLY A 141 15.27 -3.30 -4.34
N ARG A 142 14.07 -3.40 -4.91
CA ARG A 142 13.57 -2.47 -5.93
C ARG A 142 12.75 -1.30 -5.37
N LEU A 143 12.44 -1.33 -4.08
CA LEU A 143 11.70 -0.29 -3.36
C LEU A 143 12.65 0.75 -2.75
N PRO A 144 12.19 1.99 -2.52
CA PRO A 144 13.03 3.04 -1.96
C PRO A 144 13.48 2.71 -0.53
N ASP A 145 14.67 3.18 -0.18
CA ASP A 145 15.26 3.06 1.16
C ASP A 145 15.06 4.41 1.84
N ALA A 146 14.34 4.39 2.96
CA ALA A 146 13.95 5.57 3.69
C ALA A 146 15.12 6.37 4.28
N THR A 147 16.30 5.74 4.43
CA THR A 147 17.51 6.35 4.98
C THR A 147 18.30 7.19 3.97
N GLN A 148 17.95 7.11 2.69
CA GLN A 148 18.72 7.71 1.60
C GLN A 148 18.21 9.10 1.20
N GLY A 149 18.99 9.80 0.38
CA GLY A 149 18.67 11.15 -0.12
C GLY A 149 17.97 11.18 -1.49
N ALA A 150 17.78 12.39 -2.01
CA ALA A 150 17.03 12.65 -3.24
C ALA A 150 17.54 11.89 -4.48
N GLN A 151 18.85 11.70 -4.62
CA GLN A 151 19.41 10.95 -5.75
C GLN A 151 18.99 9.47 -5.74
N HIS A 152 18.89 8.85 -4.55
CA HIS A 152 18.39 7.48 -4.43
C HIS A 152 16.92 7.40 -4.85
N VAL A 153 16.11 8.33 -4.37
CA VAL A 153 14.69 8.42 -4.73
C VAL A 153 14.55 8.57 -6.25
N ARG A 154 15.32 9.46 -6.89
CA ARG A 154 15.35 9.55 -8.36
C ARG A 154 15.75 8.25 -9.02
N ASN A 155 16.80 7.59 -8.58
CA ASN A 155 17.26 6.33 -9.19
C ASN A 155 16.17 5.26 -9.18
N ILE A 156 15.44 5.12 -8.07
CA ILE A 156 14.34 4.16 -7.93
C ILE A 156 13.18 4.51 -8.87
N PHE A 157 12.78 5.78 -8.91
CA PHE A 157 11.60 6.20 -9.65
C PHE A 157 11.84 6.43 -11.15
N TYR A 158 13.03 6.87 -11.54
CA TYR A 158 13.40 7.02 -12.95
C TYR A 158 13.50 5.66 -13.64
N ARG A 159 13.92 4.60 -12.93
CA ARG A 159 13.83 3.21 -13.41
C ARG A 159 12.40 2.81 -13.79
N MET A 160 11.41 3.35 -13.09
CA MET A 160 9.99 3.13 -13.35
C MET A 160 9.41 4.10 -14.39
N GLY A 161 10.19 5.09 -14.86
CA GLY A 161 9.75 6.08 -15.82
C GLY A 161 9.02 7.29 -15.23
N PHE A 162 9.18 7.58 -13.93
CA PHE A 162 8.64 8.80 -13.33
C PHE A 162 9.60 9.98 -13.43
N ASN A 163 9.04 11.20 -13.43
CA ASN A 163 9.80 12.45 -13.30
C ASN A 163 9.72 13.03 -11.87
N ASP A 164 10.46 14.10 -11.61
CA ASP A 164 10.54 14.72 -10.28
C ASP A 164 9.18 15.19 -9.72
N ARG A 165 8.30 15.70 -10.57
CA ARG A 165 6.96 16.15 -10.15
C ARG A 165 6.09 14.98 -9.69
N GLU A 166 6.14 13.88 -10.44
CA GLU A 166 5.42 12.65 -10.13
C GLU A 166 5.96 11.97 -8.86
N ILE A 167 7.29 11.98 -8.67
CA ILE A 167 7.95 11.48 -7.46
C ILE A 167 7.40 12.22 -6.24
N VAL A 168 7.49 13.55 -6.23
CA VAL A 168 7.04 14.36 -5.10
C VAL A 168 5.54 14.20 -4.88
N ALA A 169 4.74 14.09 -5.95
CA ALA A 169 3.32 13.82 -5.83
C ALA A 169 3.07 12.51 -5.09
N LEU A 170 3.70 11.42 -5.52
CA LEU A 170 3.55 10.08 -4.92
C LEU A 170 4.00 10.05 -3.45
N SER A 171 5.07 10.76 -3.09
CA SER A 171 5.49 10.94 -1.68
C SER A 171 4.40 11.55 -0.80
N GLY A 172 3.48 12.34 -1.37
CA GLY A 172 2.33 12.89 -0.64
C GLY A 172 1.40 11.84 -0.03
N ALA A 173 1.49 10.57 -0.45
CA ALA A 173 0.80 9.46 0.22
C ALA A 173 1.23 9.28 1.68
N HIS A 174 2.41 9.76 2.08
CA HIS A 174 2.85 9.81 3.50
C HIS A 174 1.98 10.75 4.36
N ASN A 175 1.01 11.46 3.79
CA ASN A 175 -0.10 12.02 4.57
C ASN A 175 -0.96 10.93 5.26
N LEU A 176 -0.83 9.66 4.89
CA LEU A 176 -1.60 8.56 5.43
C LEU A 176 -0.76 7.62 6.30
N GLY A 177 -1.35 7.17 7.40
CA GLY A 177 -0.80 6.14 8.26
C GLY A 177 0.40 6.60 9.09
N ARG A 178 1.24 5.63 9.44
CA ARG A 178 2.38 5.77 10.34
C ARG A 178 3.42 4.70 10.04
N CYS A 179 4.65 4.93 10.51
CA CYS A 179 5.71 3.94 10.60
C CYS A 179 5.62 3.16 11.92
N HIS A 180 6.11 1.93 11.88
CA HIS A 180 6.28 1.07 13.04
C HIS A 180 7.69 0.51 13.10
N THR A 181 8.27 0.52 14.30
CA THR A 181 9.66 0.18 14.53
C THR A 181 9.96 -1.26 14.13
N GLU A 182 9.03 -2.18 14.39
CA GLU A 182 9.14 -3.60 14.02
C GLU A 182 9.04 -3.85 12.50
N ASN A 183 8.42 -2.95 11.75
CA ASN A 183 8.24 -3.09 10.31
C ASN A 183 9.38 -2.45 9.52
N SER A 184 9.86 -1.30 9.97
CA SER A 184 10.75 -0.45 9.17
C SER A 184 11.96 0.11 9.93
N GLY A 185 11.97 -0.04 11.26
CA GLY A 185 12.90 0.66 12.15
C GLY A 185 12.49 2.11 12.46
N PHE A 186 11.53 2.70 11.75
CA PHE A 186 11.02 4.06 12.01
C PHE A 186 9.72 4.02 12.81
N GLU A 187 9.42 5.10 13.53
CA GLU A 187 8.22 5.17 14.37
C GLU A 187 7.48 6.49 14.24
N GLY A 188 6.15 6.41 14.17
CA GLY A 188 5.26 7.56 14.33
C GLY A 188 4.49 7.93 13.06
N LYS A 189 3.57 8.88 13.22
CA LYS A 189 2.72 9.40 12.13
C LYS A 189 3.34 10.66 11.52
N TRP A 190 3.16 10.84 10.21
CA TRP A 190 3.61 12.05 9.51
C TRP A 190 2.73 13.27 9.77
N VAL A 191 1.44 13.04 10.04
CA VAL A 191 0.42 14.09 10.21
C VAL A 191 -0.51 13.77 11.37
N ASN A 192 -1.18 14.78 11.93
CA ASN A 192 -2.05 14.60 13.10
C ASN A 192 -3.26 13.69 12.82
N ASN A 193 -3.84 13.76 11.60
CA ASN A 193 -4.95 12.93 11.15
C ASN A 193 -4.53 11.98 10.00
N PRO A 194 -3.91 10.84 10.31
CA PRO A 194 -3.33 9.93 9.31
C PRO A 194 -4.36 9.08 8.55
N THR A 195 -5.66 9.28 8.79
CA THR A 195 -6.74 8.56 8.10
C THR A 195 -7.52 9.44 7.12
N ARG A 196 -7.07 10.68 6.90
CA ARG A 196 -7.67 11.62 5.96
C ARG A 196 -6.64 12.09 4.95
N PHE A 197 -6.88 11.80 3.67
CA PHE A 197 -6.01 12.26 2.58
C PHE A 197 -6.11 13.78 2.41
N SER A 198 -4.97 14.46 2.47
CA SER A 198 -4.87 15.92 2.39
C SER A 198 -3.47 16.35 1.96
N ASN A 199 -3.24 17.66 1.81
CA ASN A 199 -1.89 18.20 1.58
C ASN A 199 -1.15 18.57 2.87
N GLN A 200 -1.61 18.11 4.04
CA GLN A 200 -1.04 18.45 5.34
C GLN A 200 0.42 17.99 5.46
N TYR A 201 0.78 16.83 4.89
CA TYR A 201 2.16 16.36 4.81
C TYR A 201 3.12 17.43 4.23
N PHE A 202 2.79 18.03 3.08
CA PHE A 202 3.63 19.07 2.48
C PHE A 202 3.64 20.37 3.28
N ARG A 203 2.52 20.73 3.92
CA ARG A 203 2.44 21.92 4.77
C ARG A 203 3.36 21.77 5.99
N LEU A 204 3.28 20.64 6.68
CA LEU A 204 4.08 20.35 7.87
C LEU A 204 5.57 20.21 7.54
N LEU A 205 5.92 19.62 6.40
CA LEU A 205 7.30 19.59 5.92
C LEU A 205 7.95 20.98 5.84
N LEU A 206 7.16 22.04 5.61
CA LEU A 206 7.65 23.41 5.48
C LEU A 206 7.43 24.27 6.73
N SER A 207 6.44 23.97 7.56
CA SER A 207 6.08 24.81 8.72
C SER A 207 6.71 24.36 10.03
N GLU A 208 7.02 23.07 10.17
CA GLU A 208 7.54 22.51 11.40
C GLU A 208 9.06 22.64 11.52
N ASN A 209 9.56 22.67 12.75
CA ASN A 209 10.98 22.61 13.04
C ASN A 209 11.38 21.16 13.29
N TRP A 210 11.96 20.51 12.28
CA TRP A 210 12.36 19.11 12.33
C TRP A 210 13.72 18.95 13.03
N ALA A 211 13.74 18.23 14.16
CA ALA A 211 14.95 17.83 14.85
C ALA A 211 15.30 16.38 14.55
N GLU A 212 16.59 16.05 14.47
CA GLU A 212 17.05 14.66 14.36
C GLU A 212 16.73 13.87 15.62
N LYS A 213 16.26 12.63 15.46
CA LYS A 213 15.97 11.68 16.52
C LYS A 213 16.44 10.29 16.11
N THR A 214 17.16 9.62 17.00
CA THR A 214 17.45 8.19 16.86
C THR A 214 16.34 7.39 17.52
N VAL A 215 15.70 6.49 16.79
CA VAL A 215 14.72 5.55 17.35
C VAL A 215 15.44 4.59 18.28
N ALA A 216 15.00 4.49 19.53
CA ALA A 216 15.75 3.83 20.59
C ALA A 216 15.95 2.32 20.33
N GLU A 217 14.93 1.65 19.80
CA GLU A 217 14.91 0.20 19.61
C GLU A 217 15.67 -0.23 18.34
N SER A 218 15.61 0.57 17.28
CA SER A 218 16.19 0.21 15.97
C SER A 218 17.53 0.90 15.68
N GLY A 219 17.82 2.03 16.33
CA GLY A 219 18.94 2.90 16.00
C GLY A 219 18.73 3.71 14.71
N ALA A 220 17.55 3.68 14.10
CA ALA A 220 17.29 4.42 12.86
C ALA A 220 17.28 5.93 13.12
N LEU A 221 17.93 6.69 12.22
CA LEU A 221 17.83 8.14 12.21
C LEU A 221 16.52 8.57 11.54
N GLN A 222 15.67 9.26 12.28
CA GLN A 222 14.48 9.93 11.77
C GLN A 222 14.47 11.40 12.22
N PHE A 223 13.44 12.13 11.78
CA PHE A 223 13.20 13.49 12.23
C PHE A 223 11.89 13.54 12.99
N HIS A 224 11.79 14.44 13.95
CA HIS A 224 10.57 14.65 14.72
C HIS A 224 10.27 16.14 14.95
N SER A 225 8.99 16.44 15.14
CA SER A 225 8.49 17.72 15.66
C SER A 225 7.51 17.39 16.80
N PHE A 226 7.65 18.07 17.93
CA PHE A 226 6.80 17.90 19.11
C PHE A 226 6.04 19.18 19.40
N ASP A 227 4.71 19.08 19.45
CA ASP A 227 3.82 20.17 19.86
C ASP A 227 3.51 20.03 21.36
N PRO A 228 3.98 20.95 22.23
CA PRO A 228 3.75 20.88 23.67
C PRO A 228 2.29 21.21 24.07
N ASP A 229 1.52 21.88 23.21
CA ASP A 229 0.13 22.25 23.52
C ASP A 229 -0.82 21.07 23.29
N THR A 230 -0.53 20.23 22.29
CA THR A 230 -1.33 19.03 21.98
C THR A 230 -0.69 17.73 22.48
N GLU A 231 0.53 17.78 22.99
CA GLU A 231 1.37 16.62 23.33
C GLU A 231 1.52 15.63 22.17
N GLU A 232 1.47 16.13 20.93
CA GLU A 232 1.59 15.29 19.74
C GLU A 232 3.02 15.34 19.18
N GLU A 233 3.54 14.16 18.86
CA GLU A 233 4.81 14.02 18.15
C GLU A 233 4.54 13.53 16.72
N LEU A 234 5.11 14.24 15.75
CA LEU A 234 5.11 13.88 14.34
C LEU A 234 6.51 13.46 13.90
N MET A 235 6.59 12.70 12.83
CA MET A 235 7.85 12.21 12.28
C MET A 235 8.01 12.52 10.79
N MET A 236 9.28 12.57 10.34
CA MET A 236 9.67 12.55 8.93
C MET A 236 10.85 11.60 8.72
N LEU A 237 10.88 10.90 7.59
CA LEU A 237 12.01 10.07 7.18
C LEU A 237 13.13 10.95 6.59
N PRO A 238 14.39 10.46 6.56
CA PRO A 238 15.45 11.14 5.80
C PRO A 238 15.08 11.41 4.34
N THR A 239 14.38 10.47 3.69
CA THR A 239 13.82 10.65 2.34
C THR A 239 12.75 11.74 2.25
N ASP A 240 11.95 11.97 3.29
CA ASP A 240 10.95 13.06 3.34
C ASP A 240 11.65 14.42 3.43
N ILE A 241 12.65 14.54 4.31
CA ILE A 241 13.48 15.75 4.45
C ILE A 241 14.29 16.02 3.17
N ALA A 242 14.69 14.98 2.44
CA ALA A 242 15.36 15.13 1.15
C ALA A 242 14.50 15.87 0.11
N LEU A 243 13.17 15.82 0.22
CA LEU A 243 12.26 16.54 -0.70
C LEU A 243 12.31 18.06 -0.51
N THR A 244 12.61 18.55 0.70
CA THR A 244 12.67 19.99 1.01
C THR A 244 14.04 20.60 0.75
N THR A 245 15.09 19.79 0.86
CA THR A 245 16.49 20.21 0.70
C THR A 245 16.98 20.13 -0.76
N ASP A 246 16.39 19.26 -1.58
CA ASP A 246 16.68 19.17 -3.01
C ASP A 246 16.07 20.35 -3.81
N THR A 247 16.85 20.90 -4.73
CA THR A 247 16.47 22.11 -5.47
C THR A 247 15.26 21.92 -6.38
N GLU A 248 15.13 20.75 -7.04
CA GLU A 248 14.01 20.49 -7.95
C GLU A 248 12.78 19.98 -7.19
N PHE A 249 12.96 19.04 -6.24
CA PHE A 249 11.84 18.52 -5.46
C PHE A 249 11.15 19.60 -4.63
N SER A 250 11.92 20.50 -4.01
CA SER A 250 11.37 21.52 -3.11
C SER A 250 10.41 22.49 -3.81
N LYS A 251 10.51 22.66 -5.14
CA LYS A 251 9.56 23.44 -5.93
C LYS A 251 8.17 22.81 -5.88
N TYR A 252 8.08 21.49 -6.03
CA TYR A 252 6.83 20.74 -6.00
C TYR A 252 6.30 20.59 -4.57
N VAL A 253 7.17 20.45 -3.57
CA VAL A 253 6.75 20.48 -2.15
C VAL A 253 6.05 21.81 -1.83
N ARG A 254 6.66 22.95 -2.21
CA ARG A 254 6.05 24.28 -2.03
C ARG A 254 4.74 24.43 -2.81
N LEU A 255 4.69 23.94 -4.05
CA LEU A 255 3.48 23.95 -4.87
C LEU A 255 2.34 23.19 -4.19
N TYR A 256 2.57 21.95 -3.76
CA TYR A 256 1.53 21.11 -3.16
C TYR A 256 1.12 21.54 -1.76
N ALA A 257 2.03 22.17 -1.01
CA ALA A 257 1.69 22.81 0.27
C ALA A 257 0.72 23.99 0.07
N GLN A 258 0.90 24.77 -1.01
CA GLN A 258 0.06 25.93 -1.34
C GLN A 258 -1.25 25.54 -2.01
N ASP A 259 -1.21 24.56 -2.92
CA ASP A 259 -2.34 24.18 -3.76
C ASP A 259 -2.62 22.66 -3.67
N LYS A 260 -3.65 22.34 -2.88
CA LYS A 260 -4.15 20.97 -2.66
C LYS A 260 -4.72 20.37 -3.95
N ASP A 261 -5.36 21.17 -4.80
CA ASP A 261 -6.05 20.64 -5.97
C ASP A 261 -5.05 20.25 -7.05
N VAL A 262 -3.98 21.05 -7.23
CA VAL A 262 -2.84 20.67 -8.08
C VAL A 262 -2.17 19.39 -7.56
N PHE A 263 -1.95 19.27 -6.25
CA PHE A 263 -1.44 18.04 -5.65
C PHE A 263 -2.34 16.83 -5.98
N PHE A 264 -3.66 16.98 -5.79
CA PHE A 264 -4.60 15.89 -6.03
C PHE A 264 -4.63 15.47 -7.50
N ASP A 265 -4.53 16.42 -8.42
CA ASP A 265 -4.48 16.17 -9.86
C ASP A 265 -3.19 15.47 -10.30
N ASP A 266 -2.04 15.85 -9.75
CA ASP A 266 -0.78 15.19 -10.05
C ASP A 266 -0.69 13.80 -9.38
N PHE A 267 -1.14 13.69 -8.13
CA PHE A 267 -1.17 12.42 -7.40
C PHE A 267 -2.05 11.39 -8.09
N LYS A 268 -3.26 11.76 -8.51
CA LYS A 268 -4.16 10.81 -9.18
C LYS A 268 -3.58 10.31 -10.50
N ALA A 269 -2.91 11.19 -11.25
CA ALA A 269 -2.26 10.82 -12.52
C ALA A 269 -1.05 9.91 -12.28
N ALA A 270 -0.18 10.27 -11.33
CA ALA A 270 1.01 9.50 -11.01
C ALA A 270 0.67 8.13 -10.39
N PHE A 271 -0.33 8.06 -9.51
CA PHE A 271 -0.78 6.81 -8.92
C PHE A 271 -1.50 5.93 -9.95
N ALA A 272 -2.32 6.49 -10.85
CA ALA A 272 -2.89 5.72 -11.96
C ALA A 272 -1.79 5.12 -12.86
N LYS A 273 -0.78 5.93 -13.21
CA LYS A 273 0.40 5.47 -13.96
C LYS A 273 1.14 4.34 -13.23
N LEU A 274 1.39 4.48 -11.93
CA LEU A 274 2.02 3.45 -11.11
C LEU A 274 1.31 2.10 -11.22
N LEU A 275 -0.02 2.10 -11.08
CA LEU A 275 -0.80 0.86 -11.12
C LEU A 275 -0.76 0.19 -12.50
N GLU A 276 -0.46 0.93 -13.56
CA GLU A 276 -0.41 0.46 -14.95
C GLU A 276 1.02 0.19 -15.46
N LEU A 277 2.05 0.34 -14.61
CA LEU A 277 3.42 -0.02 -14.98
C LEU A 277 3.52 -1.52 -15.32
N GLY A 278 4.13 -1.81 -16.47
CA GLY A 278 4.25 -3.17 -16.99
C GLY A 278 2.95 -3.75 -17.54
N ILE A 279 1.85 -2.97 -17.63
CA ILE A 279 0.59 -3.41 -18.24
C ILE A 279 0.48 -2.85 -19.66
N VAL A 280 0.20 -3.73 -20.63
CA VAL A 280 -0.10 -3.37 -22.02
C VAL A 280 -1.57 -3.61 -22.27
N ARG A 281 -2.27 -2.66 -22.92
CA ARG A 281 -3.70 -2.77 -23.23
C ARG A 281 -3.99 -2.56 -24.71
N ASP A 282 -5.03 -3.22 -25.21
CA ASP A 282 -5.61 -2.97 -26.53
C ASP A 282 -6.54 -1.72 -26.54
N ALA A 283 -7.12 -1.42 -27.70
CA ALA A 283 -8.00 -0.26 -27.87
C ALA A 283 -9.29 -0.35 -27.04
N GLU A 284 -9.69 -1.56 -26.67
CA GLU A 284 -10.84 -1.87 -25.82
C GLU A 284 -10.48 -1.85 -24.32
N GLY A 285 -9.21 -1.60 -23.98
CA GLY A 285 -8.71 -1.49 -22.61
C GLY A 285 -8.43 -2.84 -21.94
N LYS A 286 -8.42 -3.95 -22.70
CA LYS A 286 -8.10 -5.28 -22.20
C LYS A 286 -6.57 -5.46 -22.16
N ILE A 287 -6.09 -6.10 -21.09
CA ILE A 287 -4.66 -6.40 -20.93
C ILE A 287 -4.20 -7.46 -21.95
N THR A 288 -3.08 -7.18 -22.63
CA THR A 288 -2.45 -8.01 -23.67
C THR A 288 -1.06 -8.50 -23.28
N ASN A 289 -0.66 -8.41 -22.01
CA ASN A 289 0.55 -9.06 -21.52
C ASN A 289 0.52 -10.57 -21.84
N SER A 290 1.68 -11.17 -22.11
CA SER A 290 1.77 -12.59 -22.50
C SER A 290 1.09 -13.54 -21.52
N ASP A 291 1.10 -13.18 -20.24
CA ASP A 291 0.48 -13.95 -19.15
C ASP A 291 -1.04 -13.90 -19.20
N ASN A 292 -1.59 -12.74 -19.56
CA ASN A 292 -3.01 -12.54 -19.81
C ASN A 292 -3.47 -13.23 -21.09
N GLU A 293 -2.67 -13.20 -22.15
CA GLU A 293 -3.01 -13.85 -23.43
C GLU A 293 -2.97 -15.38 -23.34
N LYS A 294 -1.94 -15.95 -22.69
CA LYS A 294 -1.76 -17.41 -22.60
C LYS A 294 -2.50 -18.04 -21.42
N GLY A 295 -2.57 -17.34 -20.29
CA GLY A 295 -3.19 -17.83 -19.06
C GLY A 295 -4.65 -17.40 -18.89
N GLY A 296 -5.10 -16.36 -19.61
CA GLY A 296 -6.39 -15.75 -19.35
C GLY A 296 -6.46 -15.09 -17.97
N TYR A 297 -7.60 -14.47 -17.66
CA TYR A 297 -7.86 -13.89 -16.34
C TYR A 297 -7.92 -15.01 -15.28
N THR A 298 -6.82 -15.20 -14.56
CA THR A 298 -6.62 -16.29 -13.60
C THR A 298 -6.55 -15.72 -12.19
N SER A 299 -7.57 -16.04 -11.40
CA SER A 299 -7.56 -15.82 -9.96
C SER A 299 -6.91 -17.00 -9.26
N ALA A 300 -5.88 -16.76 -8.45
CA ALA A 300 -5.31 -17.79 -7.61
C ALA A 300 -6.36 -18.35 -6.62
N PRO A 301 -6.26 -19.64 -6.24
CA PRO A 301 -7.10 -20.21 -5.19
C PRO A 301 -6.92 -19.42 -3.89
N LYS A 302 -8.00 -19.38 -3.09
CA LYS A 302 -8.03 -18.70 -1.79
C LYS A 302 -6.95 -19.29 -0.86
N LYS A 303 -6.27 -18.45 -0.07
CA LYS A 303 -5.43 -18.95 1.04
C LYS A 303 -6.30 -19.46 2.19
N SER A 304 -5.81 -20.47 2.92
CA SER A 304 -6.46 -20.95 4.14
C SER A 304 -6.23 -19.95 5.28
N ASP A 305 -7.16 -19.89 6.25
CA ASP A 305 -7.09 -18.98 7.41
C ASP A 305 -5.97 -19.34 8.41
N CYS A 306 -5.23 -20.44 8.17
CA CYS A 306 -4.13 -20.85 9.02
C CYS A 306 -2.83 -20.22 8.51
N ALA A 307 -2.19 -19.39 9.33
CA ALA A 307 -0.77 -19.08 9.13
C ALA A 307 -0.01 -20.40 9.09
N SER A 308 0.51 -20.76 7.91
CA SER A 308 1.37 -21.93 7.77
C SER A 308 2.70 -21.61 8.47
N ALA A 309 2.79 -21.98 9.75
CA ALA A 309 4.07 -22.13 10.42
C ALA A 309 4.87 -23.18 9.64
N ASN A 310 6.08 -22.82 9.23
CA ASN A 310 7.04 -23.72 8.59
C ASN A 310 7.15 -25.01 9.42
N ALA A 311 6.73 -26.13 8.84
CA ALA A 311 6.94 -27.45 9.41
C ALA A 311 8.42 -27.82 9.22
N GLY A 312 9.26 -27.40 10.17
CA GLY A 312 10.51 -28.07 10.45
C GLY A 312 10.22 -29.52 10.85
N SER A 313 10.98 -30.44 10.24
CA SER A 313 10.96 -31.88 10.50
C SER A 313 10.81 -32.24 11.98
N GLY A 314 9.75 -32.97 12.33
CA GLY A 314 9.54 -33.51 13.68
C GLY A 314 8.23 -34.28 13.78
N GLN A 315 8.30 -35.49 14.33
CA GLN A 315 7.29 -36.53 14.26
C GLN A 315 5.95 -36.21 14.94
N GLY A 316 4.86 -36.66 14.30
CA GLY A 316 3.68 -37.29 14.92
C GLY A 316 2.91 -36.54 16.01
N ALA A 317 1.87 -35.80 15.62
CA ALA A 317 0.68 -35.63 16.46
C ALA A 317 -0.56 -35.39 15.57
N LYS A 318 -1.55 -36.28 15.66
CA LYS A 318 -2.90 -36.03 15.16
C LYS A 318 -3.57 -35.02 16.10
N PHE A 319 -4.02 -33.88 15.58
CA PHE A 319 -4.98 -33.04 16.29
C PHE A 319 -6.18 -32.71 15.40
N SER A 320 -7.34 -33.08 15.94
CA SER A 320 -8.70 -32.84 15.49
C SER A 320 -9.15 -31.41 15.76
N GLY A 321 -9.98 -30.87 14.85
CA GLY A 321 -10.96 -29.82 15.14
C GLY A 321 -10.41 -28.39 15.17
N CYS A 322 -10.84 -27.57 14.21
CA CYS A 322 -10.59 -26.14 14.15
C CYS A 322 -11.50 -25.40 15.15
N PRO A 323 -10.98 -24.65 16.14
CA PRO A 323 -11.80 -23.77 16.96
C PRO A 323 -11.84 -22.36 16.34
N VAL A 324 -13.04 -21.84 16.14
CA VAL A 324 -13.29 -20.41 15.98
C VAL A 324 -12.98 -19.76 17.32
N MET A 325 -11.90 -18.97 17.42
CA MET A 325 -11.50 -18.31 18.66
C MET A 325 -11.48 -16.79 18.49
N HIS A 326 -12.43 -16.15 19.16
CA HIS A 326 -12.43 -14.74 19.51
C HIS A 326 -11.11 -14.36 20.19
N ALA A 327 -10.33 -13.45 19.60
CA ALA A 327 -9.17 -12.87 20.25
C ALA A 327 -9.64 -11.88 21.33
N LYS A 328 -9.51 -12.28 22.60
CA LYS A 328 -9.39 -11.35 23.73
C LYS A 328 -7.90 -11.11 23.95
N TRP A 329 -7.43 -9.91 23.64
CA TRP A 329 -6.09 -9.47 23.99
C TRP A 329 -6.04 -9.08 25.47
N ARG A 330 -5.09 -9.62 26.23
CA ARG A 330 -4.69 -9.11 27.54
C ARG A 330 -3.36 -8.37 27.37
N LEU A 331 -3.30 -7.23 28.06
CA LEU A 331 -2.22 -6.25 28.20
C LEU A 331 -0.81 -6.88 28.23
#